data_AF-A0A7R9XCM4-F1
#
_entry.id   AF-A0A7R9XCM4-F1
#
_cell.length_a   1.000
_cell.length_b   1.000
_cell.length_c   1.000
_cell.angle_alpha   90.00
_cell.angle_beta   90.00
_cell.angle_gamma   90.00
#
_symmetry.space_group_name_H-M   'P 1'
#
loop_
_entity.id
_entity.type
_entity.pdbx_description
1 polymer ?
#
loop_
_entity_poly.entity_id
_entity_poly.type
_entity_poly.pdbx_seq_one_letter_code
_entity_poly.pdbx_strand_id
1 'polypeptide(L)'
;QRKATKIIPGLKNLTHEQRLAKMKLPSLCYRKVRGDLIEMYKYFHNIYHIEENLFSYEDKKNHKRSCLQAQEKSVQHHTSPAFLHPTSYKHV
;
A
#
# COMPACT_ATOMS: atom_id res chain seq x y z
N GLN A 1 -0.95 0.78 13.12
CA GLN A 1 -2.34 0.43 13.52
C GLN A 1 -2.43 -0.12 14.96
N ARG A 2 -1.76 -1.23 15.30
CA ARG A 2 -1.80 -1.85 16.64
C ARG A 2 -1.56 -0.89 17.82
N LYS A 3 -0.55 -0.03 17.71
CA LYS A 3 -0.19 0.98 18.73
C LYS A 3 -1.22 2.11 18.77
N ALA A 4 -1.54 2.71 17.62
CA ALA A 4 -2.50 3.81 17.51
C ALA A 4 -3.87 3.48 18.14
N THR A 5 -4.42 2.31 17.85
CA THR A 5 -5.71 1.87 18.43
C THR A 5 -5.63 1.58 19.94
N LYS A 6 -4.43 1.51 20.53
CA LYS A 6 -4.22 1.25 21.98
C LYS A 6 -4.28 2.54 22.80
N ILE A 7 -3.99 3.66 22.15
CA ILE A 7 -3.92 4.98 22.77
C ILE A 7 -5.34 5.49 23.07
N ILE A 8 -6.34 5.03 22.33
CA ILE A 8 -7.74 5.46 22.48
C ILE A 8 -8.28 5.02 23.85
N PRO A 9 -8.73 5.96 24.70
CA PRO A 9 -9.38 5.65 25.97
C PRO A 9 -10.56 4.70 25.78
N GLY A 10 -10.74 3.75 26.69
CA GLY A 10 -11.81 2.73 26.61
C GLY A 10 -11.55 1.57 25.64
N LEU A 11 -10.52 1.62 24.79
CA LEU A 11 -10.16 0.52 23.88
C LEU A 11 -8.89 -0.23 24.31
N LYS A 12 -8.07 0.34 25.21
CA LYS A 12 -6.74 -0.17 25.61
C LYS A 12 -6.72 -1.66 26.01
N ASN A 13 -7.75 -2.11 26.73
CA ASN A 13 -7.83 -3.46 27.30
C ASN A 13 -8.41 -4.50 26.34
N LEU A 14 -8.97 -4.06 25.20
CA LEU A 14 -9.51 -4.95 24.19
C LEU A 14 -8.39 -5.61 23.38
N THR A 15 -8.64 -6.83 22.92
CA THR A 15 -7.74 -7.50 21.97
C THR A 15 -7.61 -6.67 20.69
N HIS A 16 -6.54 -6.90 19.93
CA HIS A 16 -6.33 -6.16 18.68
C HIS A 16 -7.53 -6.30 17.72
N GLU A 17 -8.08 -7.51 17.57
CA GLU A 17 -9.20 -7.77 16.67
C GLU A 17 -10.48 -7.08 17.14
N GLN A 18 -10.79 -7.14 18.44
CA GLN A 18 -11.93 -6.41 19.00
C GLN A 18 -11.81 -4.90 18.80
N ARG A 19 -10.62 -4.32 18.95
CA ARG A 19 -10.40 -2.88 18.67
C ARG A 19 -10.68 -2.55 17.20
N LEU A 20 -10.22 -3.39 16.27
CA LEU A 20 -10.49 -3.20 14.85
C LEU A 20 -11.98 -3.28 14.55
N ALA A 21 -12.68 -4.29 15.10
CA ALA A 21 -14.12 -4.45 14.93
C ALA A 21 -14.91 -3.26 15.50
N LYS A 22 -14.57 -2.82 16.72
CA LYS A 22 -15.20 -1.67 17.39
C LYS A 22 -15.05 -0.37 16.59
N MET A 23 -13.90 -0.19 15.94
CA MET A 23 -13.61 0.97 15.10
C MET A 23 -14.01 0.78 13.62
N LYS A 24 -14.58 -0.38 13.25
CA LYS A 24 -14.90 -0.74 11.85
C LYS A 24 -13.69 -0.61 10.91
N LEU A 25 -12.49 -0.93 11.39
CA LEU A 25 -11.25 -0.86 10.63
C LEU A 25 -10.87 -2.23 10.04
N PRO A 26 -10.42 -2.29 8.77
CA PRO A 26 -9.82 -3.50 8.23
C PRO A 26 -8.46 -3.80 8.88
N SER A 27 -8.07 -5.07 8.87
CA SER A 27 -6.76 -5.49 9.39
C SER A 27 -5.60 -4.96 8.55
N LEU A 28 -4.42 -4.82 9.17
CA LEU A 28 -3.21 -4.37 8.46
C LEU A 28 -2.83 -5.32 7.32
N CYS A 29 -2.97 -6.63 7.54
CA CYS A 29 -2.67 -7.64 6.51
C CYS A 29 -3.59 -7.46 5.29
N TYR A 30 -4.90 -7.37 5.53
CA TYR A 30 -5.87 -7.12 4.46
C TYR A 30 -5.58 -5.84 3.68
N ARG A 31 -5.27 -4.73 4.38
CA ARG A 31 -4.92 -3.46 3.72
C ARG A 31 -3.67 -3.56 2.85
N LYS A 32 -2.65 -4.30 3.30
CA LYS A 32 -1.42 -4.51 2.52
C LYS A 32 -1.70 -5.31 1.26
N VAL A 33 -2.31 -6.50 1.40
CA VAL A 33 -2.67 -7.36 0.26
C VAL A 33 -3.56 -6.62 -0.73
N ARG A 34 -4.58 -5.91 -0.24
CA ARG A 34 -5.45 -5.10 -1.11
C ARG A 34 -4.66 -4.01 -1.84
N GLY A 35 -3.72 -3.36 -1.16
CA GLY A 35 -2.84 -2.35 -1.76
C GLY A 35 -1.98 -2.94 -2.88
N ASP A 36 -1.35 -4.08 -2.61
CA ASP A 36 -0.50 -4.79 -3.58
C ASP A 36 -1.30 -5.20 -4.82
N LEU A 37 -2.53 -5.70 -4.64
CA LEU A 37 -3.42 -6.07 -5.74
C LEU A 37 -3.87 -4.86 -6.57
N ILE A 38 -4.17 -3.74 -5.92
CA ILE A 38 -4.51 -2.49 -6.62
C ILE A 38 -3.32 -1.99 -7.42
N GLU A 39 -2.13 -2.05 -6.84
CA GLU A 39 -0.90 -1.62 -7.50
C GLU A 39 -0.62 -2.47 -8.74
N MET A 40 -0.69 -3.80 -8.59
CA MET A 40 -0.60 -4.75 -9.70
C MET A 40 -1.64 -4.47 -10.80
N TYR A 41 -2.89 -4.21 -10.44
CA TYR A 41 -3.93 -3.85 -11.41
C TYR A 41 -3.57 -2.61 -12.22
N LYS A 42 -3.03 -1.56 -11.59
CA LYS A 42 -2.62 -0.34 -12.30
C LYS A 42 -1.52 -0.60 -13.32
N TYR A 43 -0.57 -1.47 -12.98
CA TYR A 43 0.48 -1.93 -13.90
C TYR A 43 -0.11 -2.68 -15.10
N PHE A 44 -0.99 -3.66 -14.87
CA PHE A 44 -1.57 -4.47 -15.94
C PHE A 44 -2.51 -3.69 -16.88
N HIS A 45 -3.14 -2.64 -16.37
CA HIS A 45 -4.08 -1.83 -17.13
C HIS A 45 -3.45 -0.55 -17.72
N ASN A 46 -2.11 -0.45 -17.73
CA ASN A 46 -1.36 0.70 -18.24
C ASN A 46 -1.84 2.05 -17.66
N ILE A 47 -2.32 2.03 -16.40
CA ILE A 47 -2.72 3.26 -15.68
C ILE A 47 -1.46 4.06 -15.32
N TYR A 48 -0.35 3.38 -15.09
CA TYR A 48 0.97 3.99 -14.99
C TYR A 48 1.65 3.99 -16.36
N HIS A 49 2.18 5.14 -16.78
CA HIS A 49 3.11 5.22 -17.90
C HIS A 49 4.47 4.72 -17.42
N ILE A 50 4.92 3.60 -17.97
CA ILE A 50 6.20 2.99 -17.64
C ILE A 50 6.91 2.76 -18.95
N GLU A 51 8.02 3.48 -19.13
CA GLU A 51 8.84 3.42 -20.36
C GLU A 51 9.66 2.12 -20.43
N GLU A 52 9.88 1.47 -19.28
CA GLU A 52 10.64 0.22 -19.18
C GLU A 52 9.73 -0.97 -18.87
N ASN A 53 10.09 -2.14 -19.41
CA ASN A 53 9.37 -3.36 -19.12
C ASN A 53 9.68 -3.82 -17.68
N LEU A 54 8.80 -3.49 -16.74
CA LEU A 54 9.01 -3.66 -15.30
C LEU A 54 9.14 -5.13 -14.88
N PHE A 55 8.59 -6.05 -15.68
CA PHE A 55 8.62 -7.48 -15.43
C PHE A 55 9.37 -8.18 -16.56
N SER A 56 10.69 -8.33 -16.43
CA SER A 56 11.41 -9.30 -17.26
C SER A 56 11.12 -10.71 -16.72
N TYR A 57 10.49 -11.54 -17.54
CA TYR A 57 10.35 -12.95 -17.24
C TYR A 57 11.67 -13.65 -17.58
N GLU A 58 12.52 -13.82 -16.57
CA GLU A 58 13.71 -14.66 -16.70
C GLU A 58 13.29 -16.14 -16.54
N ASP A 59 13.41 -16.94 -17.60
CA ASP A 59 13.20 -18.40 -17.56
C ASP A 59 14.32 -19.04 -16.72
N LYS A 60 14.08 -19.19 -15.41
CA LYS A 60 15.05 -19.71 -14.45
C LYS A 60 15.19 -21.23 -14.56
N LYS A 61 15.91 -21.71 -15.58
CA LYS A 61 16.53 -23.04 -15.53
C LYS A 61 17.68 -22.99 -14.51
N ASN A 62 17.43 -23.51 -13.32
CA ASN A 62 18.41 -23.89 -12.28
C ASN A 62 19.50 -22.87 -11.90
N HIS A 63 19.29 -22.11 -10.82
CA HIS A 63 20.43 -21.70 -9.99
C HIS A 63 20.05 -21.56 -8.51
N LYS A 64 20.92 -22.10 -7.65
CA LYS A 64 20.79 -22.13 -6.19
C LYS A 64 20.63 -20.71 -5.64
N ARG A 65 19.69 -20.54 -4.70
CA ARG A 65 19.36 -19.28 -4.04
C ARG A 65 20.59 -18.72 -3.31
N SER A 66 21.11 -17.58 -3.75
CA SER A 66 21.78 -16.64 -2.86
C SER A 66 20.90 -15.39 -2.71
N CYS A 67 20.89 -14.87 -1.49
CA CYS A 67 20.08 -13.75 -1.01
C CYS A 67 20.29 -12.50 -1.89
N LEU A 68 19.24 -12.05 -2.59
CA LEU A 68 19.26 -10.82 -3.39
C LEU A 68 19.09 -9.61 -2.46
N GLN A 69 20.12 -8.76 -2.38
CA GLN A 69 20.04 -7.44 -1.77
C GLN A 69 19.18 -6.54 -2.68
N ALA A 70 18.15 -5.91 -2.13
CA ALA A 70 17.37 -4.91 -2.85
C ALA A 70 18.13 -3.58 -2.86
N GLN A 71 18.50 -3.10 -4.04
CA GLN A 71 18.96 -1.71 -4.21
C GLN A 71 17.74 -0.80 -4.33
N GLU A 72 17.67 0.22 -3.47
CA GLU A 72 16.66 1.27 -3.54
C GLU A 72 16.89 2.11 -4.81
N LYS A 73 15.96 2.02 -5.77
CA LYS A 73 15.89 2.97 -6.89
C LYS A 73 14.77 3.97 -6.59
N SER A 74 15.15 5.24 -6.52
CA SER A 74 14.25 6.37 -6.32
C SER A 74 13.29 6.52 -7.50
N VAL A 75 12.04 6.07 -7.33
CA VAL A 75 10.99 6.30 -8.34
C VAL A 75 10.53 7.75 -8.24
N GLN A 76 10.75 8.51 -9.31
CA GLN A 76 10.26 9.88 -9.46
C GLN A 76 8.73 9.84 -9.59
N HIS A 77 8.01 10.10 -8.49
CA HIS A 77 6.56 10.26 -8.52
C HIS A 77 6.20 11.56 -9.25
N HIS A 78 5.80 11.46 -10.52
CA HIS A 78 5.04 12.52 -11.16
C HIS A 78 3.59 12.42 -10.63
N THR A 79 3.26 13.27 -9.66
CA THR A 79 1.89 13.44 -9.20
C THR A 79 1.08 14.04 -10.34
N SER A 80 0.26 13.23 -11.01
CA SER A 80 -0.76 13.73 -11.93
C SER A 80 -1.68 14.71 -11.18
N PRO A 81 -1.93 15.93 -11.69
CA PRO A 81 -2.60 16.99 -10.93
C PRO A 81 -4.13 16.82 -10.86
N ALA A 82 -4.68 15.69 -11.30
CA ALA A 82 -6.09 15.58 -11.67
C ALA A 82 -7.03 15.04 -10.56
N PHE A 83 -6.72 15.24 -9.28
CA PHE A 83 -7.69 15.01 -8.20
C PHE A 83 -7.72 16.19 -7.21
N LEU A 84 -7.96 17.39 -7.74
CA LEU A 84 -8.57 18.47 -6.97
C LEU A 84 -10.01 18.07 -6.63
N HIS A 85 -10.22 17.49 -5.45
CA HIS A 85 -11.57 17.41 -4.90
C HIS A 85 -11.92 18.79 -4.33
N PRO A 86 -13.00 19.45 -4.79
CA PRO A 86 -13.43 20.72 -4.21
C PRO A 86 -14.14 20.43 -2.89
N THR A 87 -13.39 20.19 -1.82
CA THR A 87 -13.93 20.44 -0.48
C THR A 87 -13.79 21.94 -0.23
N SER A 88 -14.87 22.66 -0.51
CA SER A 88 -15.10 24.01 -0.02
C SER A 88 -14.99 24.03 1.51
N TYR A 89 -13.80 24.31 2.04
CA TYR A 89 -13.63 24.84 3.39
C TYR A 89 -13.45 26.35 3.26
N LYS A 90 -14.56 27.09 3.35
CA LYS A 90 -14.51 28.52 3.68
C LYS A 90 -14.24 28.62 5.17
N HIS A 91 -13.04 29.07 5.54
CA HIS A 91 -12.78 29.68 6.83
C HIS A 91 -12.77 31.19 6.64
N VAL A 92 -13.89 31.83 6.99
CA VAL A 92 -13.97 33.09 7.75
C VAL A 92 -15.20 32.97 8.64
#